data_AF-A0A9D7JVK6-F1
#
_entry.id   AF-A0A9D7JVK6-F1
#
_cell.length_a   1.000
_cell.length_b   1.000
_cell.length_c   1.000
_cell.angle_alpha   90.00
_cell.angle_beta   90.00
_cell.angle_gamma   90.00
#
_symmetry.space_group_name_H-M   'P 1'
#
loop_
_entity.id
_entity.type
_entity.pdbx_description
1 polymer ?
#
loop_
_entity_poly.entity_id
_entity_poly.type
_entity_poly.pdbx_seq_one_letter_code
_entity_poly.pdbx_strand_id
1 'polypeptide(L)'
;MDNKVDFGSLMVKVSVYKDILSNTVEYRKKWPELLKPMIKEVLNEFVVQSGIKAEIKEQDKIDNLESVVLDLGRSSSGISEHMDDTDVKRTMIKSNGALIYQQLFNGKVMVMVSNPYIEGYGEPKEPITLEILRPDELKPVYISRHLENFFKSITEWEDFDDDQPTKTPIGFQPMHLGALTNESS
;
A
#
# COMPACT_ATOMS: atom_id res chain seq x y z
N MET A 1 -13.82 57.35 -7.87
CA MET A 1 -14.51 56.05 -7.88
C MET A 1 -13.79 55.17 -6.88
N ASP A 2 -14.41 54.92 -5.73
CA ASP A 2 -13.86 53.99 -4.73
C ASP A 2 -13.99 52.56 -5.26
N ASN A 3 -12.91 52.02 -5.79
CA ASN A 3 -12.77 50.57 -6.02
C ASN A 3 -12.57 49.89 -4.67
N LYS A 4 -13.64 49.69 -3.91
CA LYS A 4 -13.60 48.82 -2.74
C LYS A 4 -13.58 47.37 -3.21
N VAL A 5 -12.50 46.67 -2.87
CA VAL A 5 -12.38 45.23 -3.09
C VAL A 5 -13.40 44.51 -2.18
N ASP A 6 -14.26 43.69 -2.77
CA ASP A 6 -15.19 42.83 -2.05
C ASP A 6 -14.51 41.51 -1.69
N PHE A 7 -14.46 41.21 -0.39
CA PHE A 7 -13.85 39.99 0.15
C PHE A 7 -14.88 38.90 0.51
N GLY A 8 -16.17 39.06 0.20
CA GLY A 8 -17.21 38.10 0.60
C GLY A 8 -16.90 36.65 0.18
N SER A 9 -16.51 36.44 -1.08
CA SER A 9 -16.12 35.12 -1.59
C SER A 9 -14.84 34.57 -0.96
N LEU A 10 -13.91 35.46 -0.58
CA LEU A 10 -12.68 35.09 0.14
C LEU A 10 -12.99 34.64 1.57
N MET A 11 -13.91 35.32 2.26
CA MET A 11 -14.30 34.97 3.63
C MET A 11 -14.89 33.56 3.73
N VAL A 12 -15.64 33.12 2.72
CA VAL A 12 -16.12 31.72 2.63
C VAL A 12 -14.95 30.74 2.54
N LYS A 13 -13.95 31.02 1.69
CA LYS A 13 -12.74 30.17 1.57
C LYS A 13 -11.93 30.14 2.87
N VAL A 14 -11.84 31.26 3.57
CA VAL A 14 -11.17 31.35 4.88
C VAL A 14 -11.90 30.52 5.93
N SER A 15 -13.24 30.51 5.92
CA SER A 15 -14.01 29.65 6.84
C SER A 15 -13.72 28.17 6.58
N VAL A 16 -13.82 27.73 5.31
CA VAL A 16 -13.54 26.34 4.93
C VAL A 16 -12.12 25.92 5.33
N TYR A 17 -11.14 26.81 5.14
CA TYR A 17 -9.76 26.56 5.56
C TYR A 17 -9.64 26.33 7.08
N LYS A 18 -10.29 27.18 7.89
CA LYS A 18 -10.29 27.02 9.36
C LYS A 18 -10.95 25.72 9.78
N ASP A 19 -12.03 25.33 9.13
CA ASP A 19 -12.74 24.07 9.40
C ASP A 19 -11.83 22.87 9.09
N ILE A 20 -11.10 22.89 7.97
CA ILE A 20 -10.14 21.83 7.61
C ILE A 20 -9.01 21.72 8.64
N LEU A 21 -8.49 22.85 9.13
CA LEU A 21 -7.47 22.85 10.17
C LEU A 21 -7.98 22.25 11.47
N SER A 22 -9.20 22.61 11.89
CA SER A 22 -9.84 22.06 13.07
C SER A 22 -10.03 20.55 12.95
N ASN A 23 -10.56 20.09 11.81
CA ASN A 23 -10.73 18.67 11.51
C ASN A 23 -9.40 17.91 11.56
N THR A 24 -8.32 18.49 11.03
CA THR A 24 -6.98 17.86 11.05
C THR A 24 -6.51 17.59 12.48
N VAL A 25 -6.72 18.54 13.40
CA VAL A 25 -6.36 18.36 14.81
C VAL A 25 -7.20 17.27 15.47
N GLU A 26 -8.51 17.23 15.20
CA GLU A 26 -9.41 16.21 15.73
C GLU A 26 -9.06 14.81 15.19
N TYR A 27 -8.80 14.71 13.89
CA TYR A 27 -8.48 13.45 13.24
C TYR A 27 -7.18 12.84 13.77
N ARG A 28 -6.18 13.68 14.07
CA ARG A 28 -4.93 13.22 14.68
C ARG A 28 -5.11 12.63 16.08
N LYS A 29 -6.07 13.14 16.86
CA LYS A 29 -6.40 12.58 18.19
C LYS A 29 -7.12 11.24 18.07
N LYS A 30 -8.06 11.13 17.13
CA LYS A 30 -8.82 9.89 16.88
C LYS A 30 -7.95 8.72 16.46
N TRP A 31 -6.81 8.97 15.81
CA TRP A 31 -5.92 7.90 15.35
C TRP A 31 -5.41 6.99 16.49
N PRO A 32 -4.64 7.47 17.48
CA PRO A 32 -4.15 6.63 18.56
C PRO A 32 -5.26 6.24 19.55
N GLU A 33 -6.27 7.08 19.76
CA GLU A 33 -7.33 6.85 20.75
C GLU A 33 -8.36 5.81 20.31
N LEU A 34 -8.66 5.72 19.02
CA LEU A 34 -9.76 4.92 18.50
C LEU A 34 -9.35 4.03 17.32
N LEU A 35 -8.77 4.61 16.27
CA LEU A 35 -8.61 3.90 15.01
C LEU A 35 -7.52 2.83 15.06
N LYS A 36 -6.33 3.19 15.54
CA LYS A 36 -5.19 2.26 15.60
C LYS A 36 -5.52 1.03 16.45
N PRO A 37 -6.12 1.16 17.67
CA PRO A 37 -6.59 0.00 18.43
C PRO A 37 -7.65 -0.83 17.70
N MET A 38 -8.68 -0.18 17.12
CA MET A 38 -9.77 -0.87 16.43
C MET A 38 -9.29 -1.63 15.19
N ILE A 39 -8.39 -1.03 14.40
CA ILE A 39 -7.78 -1.70 13.23
C ILE A 39 -7.00 -2.93 13.70
N LYS A 40 -6.16 -2.78 14.72
CA LYS A 40 -5.39 -3.91 15.25
C LYS A 40 -6.28 -5.02 15.78
N GLU A 41 -7.35 -4.70 16.51
CA GLU A 41 -8.27 -5.68 17.06
C GLU A 41 -8.92 -6.52 15.95
N VAL A 42 -9.51 -5.87 14.95
CA VAL A 42 -10.17 -6.57 13.83
C VAL A 42 -9.18 -7.39 13.01
N LEU A 43 -7.98 -6.87 12.74
CA LEU A 43 -6.96 -7.63 12.02
C LEU A 43 -6.47 -8.84 12.84
N ASN A 44 -6.28 -8.70 14.15
CA ASN A 44 -5.89 -9.81 15.01
C ASN A 44 -6.96 -10.90 15.05
N GLU A 45 -8.23 -10.51 15.20
CA GLU A 45 -9.36 -11.43 15.15
C GLU A 45 -9.38 -12.20 13.83
N PHE A 46 -9.21 -11.50 12.69
CA PHE A 46 -9.12 -12.13 11.39
C PHE A 46 -7.98 -13.15 11.29
N VAL A 47 -6.78 -12.83 11.77
CA VAL A 47 -5.62 -13.74 11.74
C VAL A 47 -5.90 -15.00 12.56
N VAL A 48 -6.49 -14.85 13.75
CA VAL A 48 -6.84 -15.98 14.61
C VAL A 48 -7.91 -16.87 13.97
N GLN A 49 -8.96 -16.28 13.39
CA GLN A 49 -10.08 -17.03 12.80
C GLN A 49 -9.70 -17.72 11.48
N SER A 50 -8.91 -17.07 10.64
CA SER A 50 -8.50 -17.61 9.34
C SER A 50 -7.38 -18.64 9.44
N GLY A 51 -6.57 -18.58 10.51
CA GLY A 51 -5.36 -19.41 10.64
C GLY A 51 -4.25 -19.04 9.66
N ILE A 52 -4.36 -17.90 8.98
CA ILE A 52 -3.33 -17.46 8.04
C ILE A 52 -2.06 -17.04 8.79
N LYS A 53 -0.90 -17.35 8.21
CA LYS A 53 0.38 -16.87 8.72
C LYS A 53 0.57 -15.40 8.33
N ALA A 54 0.22 -14.48 9.22
CA ALA A 54 0.42 -13.05 9.06
C ALA A 54 0.91 -12.41 10.36
N GLU A 55 1.57 -11.26 10.24
CA GLU A 55 2.04 -10.44 11.36
C GLU A 55 1.40 -9.06 11.28
N ILE A 56 0.95 -8.52 12.42
CA ILE A 56 0.46 -7.16 12.52
C ILE A 56 1.59 -6.27 13.04
N LYS A 57 2.07 -5.38 12.17
CA LYS A 57 3.19 -4.47 12.45
C LYS A 57 2.68 -3.05 12.65
N GLU A 58 3.29 -2.37 13.61
CA GLU A 58 3.11 -0.93 13.82
C GLU A 58 4.36 -0.21 13.33
N GLN A 59 4.17 0.86 12.56
CA GLN A 59 5.25 1.79 12.23
C GLN A 59 4.92 3.13 12.85
N ASP A 60 5.60 3.45 13.95
CA ASP A 60 5.33 4.61 14.82
C ASP A 60 6.54 5.54 14.95
N LYS A 61 7.49 5.45 14.01
CA LYS A 61 8.72 6.25 14.00
C LYS A 61 8.48 7.75 13.84
N ILE A 62 7.34 8.14 13.27
CA ILE A 62 6.98 9.53 13.01
C ILE A 62 5.55 9.77 13.50
N ASP A 63 5.42 10.63 14.51
CA ASP A 63 4.13 11.03 15.05
C ASP A 63 3.23 11.62 13.96
N ASN A 64 1.96 11.25 13.98
CA ASN A 64 0.94 11.66 12.99
C ASN A 64 1.14 11.13 11.56
N LEU A 65 2.08 10.19 11.37
CA LEU A 65 2.31 9.43 10.14
C LEU A 65 2.53 7.95 10.45
N GLU A 66 1.82 7.46 11.46
CA GLU A 66 1.92 6.07 11.87
C GLU A 66 1.15 5.15 10.91
N SER A 67 1.51 3.87 10.89
CA SER A 67 0.73 2.84 10.21
C SER A 67 0.53 1.56 11.00
N VAL A 68 -0.55 0.86 10.64
CA VAL A 68 -0.81 -0.53 11.02
C VAL A 68 -0.78 -1.36 9.73
N VAL A 69 0.03 -2.42 9.73
CA VAL A 69 0.26 -3.27 8.56
C VAL A 69 -0.06 -4.71 8.89
N LEU A 70 -0.96 -5.35 8.14
CA LEU A 70 -1.08 -6.80 8.10
C LEU A 70 -0.12 -7.31 7.03
N ASP A 71 0.95 -7.98 7.44
CA ASP A 71 2.05 -8.45 6.60
C ASP A 71 2.02 -9.98 6.49
N LEU A 72 1.94 -10.52 5.26
CA LEU A 72 1.99 -11.98 5.02
C LEU A 72 3.43 -12.53 5.01
N GLY A 73 4.41 -11.68 5.28
CA GLY A 73 5.80 -12.01 5.44
C GLY A 73 6.49 -12.33 4.12
N ARG A 74 7.59 -13.07 4.25
CA ARG A 74 8.44 -13.46 3.13
C ARG A 74 8.59 -14.97 3.05
N SER A 75 8.76 -15.48 1.84
CA SER A 75 9.06 -16.89 1.57
C SER A 75 10.10 -17.00 0.46
N SER A 76 10.71 -18.19 0.32
CA SER A 76 11.46 -18.51 -0.89
C SER A 76 10.49 -18.46 -2.08
N SER A 77 10.93 -17.86 -3.19
CA SER A 77 10.13 -17.83 -4.43
C SER A 77 10.20 -19.15 -5.21
N GLY A 78 11.14 -20.04 -4.88
CA GLY A 78 11.49 -21.19 -5.72
C GLY A 78 12.31 -20.84 -6.96
N ILE A 79 12.55 -19.55 -7.23
CA ILE A 79 13.37 -19.06 -8.33
C ILE A 79 14.79 -18.82 -7.82
N SER A 80 15.79 -19.20 -8.62
CA SER A 80 17.18 -18.92 -8.32
C SER A 80 17.92 -18.42 -9.54
N GLU A 81 18.74 -17.40 -9.34
CA GLU A 81 19.65 -16.88 -10.36
C GLU A 81 20.98 -17.64 -10.28
N HIS A 82 21.46 -18.08 -11.44
CA HIS A 82 22.79 -18.62 -11.58
C HIS A 82 23.77 -17.45 -11.63
N MET A 83 24.78 -17.46 -10.76
CA MET A 83 25.83 -16.45 -10.82
C MET A 83 26.85 -16.89 -11.88
N ASP A 84 27.08 -16.04 -12.88
CA ASP A 84 28.02 -16.31 -13.98
C ASP A 84 29.37 -16.81 -13.45
N ASP A 85 29.92 -17.83 -14.12
CA ASP A 85 31.19 -18.48 -13.81
C ASP A 85 31.29 -19.14 -12.41
N THR A 86 30.17 -19.45 -11.76
CA THR A 86 30.16 -20.23 -10.50
C THR A 86 29.01 -21.25 -10.43
N ASP A 87 29.17 -22.31 -9.64
CA ASP A 87 28.06 -23.23 -9.28
C ASP A 87 27.12 -22.65 -8.21
N VAL A 88 27.26 -21.35 -7.87
CA VAL A 88 26.50 -20.69 -6.81
C VAL A 88 25.17 -20.19 -7.36
N LYS A 89 24.10 -20.52 -6.64
CA LYS A 89 22.74 -20.06 -6.93
C LYS A 89 22.27 -19.07 -5.89
N ARG A 90 21.77 -17.92 -6.32
CA ARG A 90 21.11 -16.95 -5.44
C ARG A 90 19.61 -17.21 -5.45
N THR A 91 19.07 -17.70 -4.34
CA THR A 91 17.61 -17.85 -4.17
C THR A 91 16.96 -16.48 -4.04
N MET A 92 15.96 -16.22 -4.86
CA MET A 92 15.17 -15.01 -4.78
C MET A 92 14.10 -15.14 -3.67
N ILE A 93 13.86 -14.03 -2.98
CA ILE A 93 12.88 -13.95 -1.89
C ILE A 93 11.62 -13.30 -2.43
N LYS A 94 10.47 -13.88 -2.07
CA LYS A 94 9.15 -13.33 -2.36
C LYS A 94 8.62 -12.59 -1.14
N SER A 95 8.15 -11.37 -1.36
CA SER A 95 7.23 -10.70 -0.44
C SER A 95 5.81 -11.16 -0.75
N ASN A 96 5.05 -11.57 0.26
CA ASN A 96 3.71 -12.14 0.08
C ASN A 96 2.59 -11.09 0.06
N GLY A 97 2.95 -9.80 0.12
CA GLY A 97 2.02 -8.69 0.12
C GLY A 97 1.56 -8.28 1.52
N ALA A 98 0.91 -7.11 1.57
CA ALA A 98 0.47 -6.50 2.82
C ALA A 98 -0.76 -5.60 2.64
N LEU A 99 -1.60 -5.54 3.67
CA LEU A 99 -2.67 -4.55 3.81
C LEU A 99 -2.22 -3.46 4.80
N ILE A 100 -2.25 -2.21 4.37
CA ILE A 100 -1.64 -1.07 5.06
C ILE A 100 -2.70 -0.03 5.38
N TYR A 101 -2.79 0.35 6.65
CA TYR A 101 -3.56 1.52 7.12
C TYR A 101 -2.56 2.59 7.54
N GLN A 102 -2.50 3.69 6.80
CA GLN A 102 -1.53 4.76 7.00
C GLN A 102 -2.25 6.06 7.37
N GLN A 103 -1.85 6.67 8.47
CA GLN A 103 -2.27 8.03 8.78
C GLN A 103 -1.58 9.01 7.83
N LEU A 104 -2.37 9.91 7.23
CA LEU A 104 -1.89 10.98 6.37
C LEU A 104 -1.61 12.25 7.18
N PHE A 105 -0.83 13.17 6.60
CA PHE A 105 -0.48 14.44 7.22
C PHE A 105 -1.72 15.30 7.61
N ASN A 106 -2.87 15.10 6.96
CA ASN A 106 -4.13 15.77 7.26
C ASN A 106 -5.02 14.99 8.24
N GLY A 107 -4.50 13.94 8.87
CA GLY A 107 -5.19 13.10 9.86
C GLY A 107 -6.14 12.05 9.26
N LYS A 108 -6.37 12.06 7.94
CA LYS A 108 -7.14 10.99 7.28
C LYS A 108 -6.37 9.68 7.28
N VAL A 109 -7.08 8.58 7.00
CA VAL A 109 -6.49 7.25 6.89
C VAL A 109 -6.53 6.81 5.44
N MET A 110 -5.36 6.51 4.89
CA MET A 110 -5.21 5.87 3.59
C MET A 110 -5.11 4.36 3.79
N VAL A 111 -5.86 3.61 2.99
CA VAL A 111 -5.80 2.14 2.97
C VAL A 111 -5.17 1.70 1.66
N MET A 112 -4.14 0.88 1.73
CA MET A 112 -3.39 0.41 0.57
C MET A 112 -3.17 -1.10 0.61
N VAL A 113 -3.05 -1.69 -0.57
CA VAL A 113 -2.60 -3.08 -0.77
C VAL A 113 -1.25 -3.06 -1.48
N SER A 114 -0.25 -3.66 -0.83
CA SER A 114 0.99 -4.04 -1.49
C SER A 114 0.84 -5.46 -2.01
N ASN A 115 0.95 -5.63 -3.34
CA ASN A 115 0.91 -6.93 -3.96
C ASN A 115 2.19 -7.73 -3.73
N PRO A 116 2.14 -9.07 -3.88
CA PRO A 116 3.34 -9.87 -3.86
C PRO A 116 4.33 -9.43 -4.95
N TYR A 117 5.62 -9.60 -4.67
CA TYR A 117 6.69 -9.38 -5.64
C TYR A 117 7.90 -10.24 -5.30
N ILE A 118 8.73 -10.53 -6.30
CA ILE A 118 9.96 -11.31 -6.14
C ILE A 118 11.16 -10.38 -6.22
N GLU A 119 12.00 -10.40 -5.20
CA GLU A 119 13.20 -9.57 -5.14
C GLU A 119 14.17 -9.94 -6.27
N GLY A 120 14.59 -8.93 -7.03
CA GLY A 120 15.48 -9.12 -8.18
C GLY A 120 14.79 -9.62 -9.45
N TYR A 121 13.46 -9.77 -9.43
CA TYR A 121 12.70 -10.19 -10.61
C TYR A 121 11.50 -9.25 -10.84
N GLY A 122 11.67 -8.36 -11.82
CA GLY A 122 10.70 -7.30 -12.15
C GLY A 122 10.77 -6.12 -11.18
N GLU A 123 10.08 -5.04 -11.53
CA GLU A 123 9.92 -3.89 -10.64
C GLU A 123 8.76 -4.12 -9.68
N PRO A 124 8.95 -3.90 -8.36
CA PRO A 124 7.84 -3.91 -7.41
C PRO A 124 6.82 -2.85 -7.82
N LYS A 125 5.56 -3.27 -8.00
CA LYS A 125 4.47 -2.31 -8.22
C LYS A 125 4.26 -1.47 -6.96
N GLU A 126 3.96 -0.19 -7.16
CA GLU A 126 3.57 0.67 -6.06
C GLU A 126 2.30 0.11 -5.36
N PRO A 127 2.17 0.31 -4.04
CA PRO A 127 0.95 -0.07 -3.32
C PRO A 127 -0.29 0.56 -3.96
N ILE A 128 -1.31 -0.26 -4.17
CA ILE A 128 -2.59 0.18 -4.73
C ILE A 128 -3.40 0.81 -3.60
N THR A 129 -3.76 2.09 -3.74
CA THR A 129 -4.67 2.74 -2.80
C THR A 129 -6.09 2.21 -3.01
N LEU A 130 -6.69 1.64 -1.96
CA LEU A 130 -8.09 1.24 -1.96
C LEU A 130 -8.99 2.47 -1.77
N GLU A 131 -8.69 3.29 -0.76
CA GLU A 131 -9.44 4.50 -0.43
C GLU A 131 -8.74 5.38 0.61
N ILE A 132 -9.28 6.60 0.78
CA ILE A 132 -8.88 7.54 1.83
C ILE A 132 -10.13 7.94 2.61
N LEU A 133 -10.12 7.66 3.90
CA LEU A 133 -11.26 7.85 4.80
C LEU A 133 -10.95 8.91 5.86
N ARG A 134 -11.98 9.66 6.26
CA ARG A 134 -11.96 10.40 7.53
C ARG A 134 -12.05 9.40 8.68
N PRO A 135 -11.54 9.75 9.87
CA PRO A 135 -11.59 8.84 11.01
C PRO A 135 -12.99 8.31 11.36
N ASP A 136 -14.04 9.12 11.26
CA ASP A 136 -15.41 8.72 11.55
C ASP A 136 -16.06 7.82 10.48
N GLU A 137 -15.45 7.76 9.29
CA GLU A 137 -15.93 6.94 8.18
C GLU A 137 -15.40 5.49 8.28
N LEU A 138 -14.24 5.30 8.92
CA LEU A 138 -13.65 3.97 9.09
C LEU A 138 -14.33 3.21 10.24
N LYS A 139 -15.06 2.15 9.88
CA LYS A 139 -15.76 1.22 10.79
C LYS A 139 -15.26 -0.21 10.58
N PRO A 140 -15.42 -1.11 11.58
CA PRO A 140 -14.99 -2.51 11.47
C PRO A 140 -15.47 -3.23 10.19
N VAL A 141 -16.71 -2.98 9.75
CA VAL A 141 -17.25 -3.58 8.51
C VAL A 141 -16.43 -3.23 7.25
N TYR A 142 -15.83 -2.04 7.20
CA TYR A 142 -14.98 -1.65 6.07
C TYR A 142 -13.65 -2.43 6.09
N ILE A 143 -13.12 -2.77 7.26
CA ILE A 143 -11.91 -3.58 7.38
C ILE A 143 -12.12 -4.97 6.78
N SER A 144 -13.29 -5.59 7.00
CA SER A 144 -13.66 -6.86 6.34
C SER A 144 -13.61 -6.74 4.82
N ARG A 145 -14.19 -5.68 4.24
CA ARG A 145 -14.13 -5.44 2.79
C ARG A 145 -12.69 -5.18 2.31
N HIS A 146 -11.87 -4.50 3.09
CA HIS A 146 -10.46 -4.28 2.73
C HIS A 146 -9.68 -5.60 2.73
N LEU A 147 -9.95 -6.49 3.68
CA LEU A 147 -9.42 -7.85 3.70
C LEU A 147 -9.87 -8.63 2.46
N GLU A 148 -11.15 -8.60 2.10
CA GLU A 148 -11.64 -9.23 0.87
C GLU A 148 -10.90 -8.74 -0.39
N ASN A 149 -10.76 -7.41 -0.52
CA ASN A 149 -10.02 -6.81 -1.63
C ASN A 149 -8.54 -7.20 -1.63
N PHE A 150 -7.92 -7.24 -0.45
CA PHE A 150 -6.54 -7.68 -0.29
C PHE A 150 -6.36 -9.13 -0.73
N PHE A 151 -7.17 -10.05 -0.21
CA PHE A 151 -7.09 -11.47 -0.55
C PHE A 151 -7.42 -11.76 -2.00
N LYS A 152 -8.37 -11.03 -2.59
CA LYS A 152 -8.63 -11.08 -4.02
C LYS A 152 -7.39 -10.69 -4.82
N SER A 153 -6.78 -9.55 -4.49
CA SER A 153 -5.60 -9.02 -5.20
C SER A 153 -4.41 -9.96 -5.14
N ILE A 154 -4.11 -10.54 -3.97
CA ILE A 154 -3.00 -11.50 -3.87
C ILE A 154 -3.32 -12.82 -4.57
N THR A 155 -4.57 -13.30 -4.51
CA THR A 155 -4.97 -14.54 -5.20
C THR A 155 -4.86 -14.38 -6.71
N GLU A 156 -5.32 -13.24 -7.26
CA GLU A 156 -5.17 -12.92 -8.68
C GLU A 156 -3.71 -12.83 -9.11
N TRP A 157 -2.80 -12.42 -8.21
CA TRP A 157 -1.36 -12.42 -8.48
C TRP A 157 -0.78 -13.83 -8.48
N GLU A 158 -1.19 -14.70 -7.54
CA GLU A 158 -0.72 -16.10 -7.48
C GLU A 158 -1.24 -16.95 -8.64
N ASP A 159 -2.49 -16.72 -9.03
CA ASP A 159 -3.19 -17.44 -10.11
C ASP A 159 -2.97 -16.78 -11.49
N PHE A 160 -2.03 -15.84 -11.58
CA PHE A 160 -1.78 -15.13 -12.82
C PHE A 160 -1.22 -16.09 -13.89
N ASP A 161 -2.01 -16.32 -14.92
CA ASP A 161 -1.68 -17.13 -16.09
C ASP A 161 -1.13 -16.23 -17.22
N ASP A 162 0.17 -16.31 -17.48
CA ASP A 162 0.87 -15.50 -18.51
C ASP A 162 0.55 -15.96 -19.95
N ASP A 163 -0.19 -17.06 -20.12
CA ASP A 163 -0.53 -17.63 -21.43
C ASP A 163 -1.76 -16.96 -22.11
N GLN A 164 -2.40 -15.96 -21.47
CA GLN A 164 -3.54 -15.25 -22.05
C GLN A 164 -3.14 -13.95 -22.78
N PRO A 165 -3.49 -13.77 -24.06
CA PRO A 165 -3.15 -12.56 -24.80
C PRO A 165 -4.04 -11.39 -24.35
N THR A 166 -3.63 -10.65 -23.33
CA THR A 166 -4.32 -9.43 -22.89
C THR A 166 -3.55 -8.16 -23.23
N LYS A 167 -4.30 -7.18 -23.75
CA LYS A 167 -3.85 -5.85 -24.19
C LYS A 167 -3.63 -4.92 -23.00
N THR A 168 -2.67 -5.22 -22.14
CA THR A 168 -2.00 -4.21 -21.29
C THR A 168 -0.77 -4.88 -20.70
N PRO A 169 0.45 -4.35 -20.88
CA PRO A 169 1.64 -4.99 -20.35
C PRO A 169 1.59 -4.93 -18.82
N ILE A 170 1.23 -6.05 -18.20
CA ILE A 170 1.45 -6.32 -16.79
C ILE A 170 2.94 -6.58 -16.66
N GLY A 171 3.73 -5.59 -16.24
CA GLY A 171 5.07 -5.78 -15.65
C GLY A 171 6.16 -6.54 -16.43
N PHE A 172 5.86 -7.13 -17.58
CA PHE A 172 6.78 -7.91 -18.38
C PHE A 172 7.37 -7.02 -19.47
N GLN A 173 8.49 -6.38 -19.15
CA GLN A 173 9.45 -6.04 -20.18
C GLN A 173 10.49 -7.16 -20.23
N PRO A 174 10.48 -8.04 -21.25
CA PRO A 174 11.63 -8.90 -21.48
C PRO A 174 12.82 -7.98 -21.70
N MET A 175 13.88 -8.17 -20.90
CA MET A 175 15.16 -7.50 -21.15
C MET A 175 15.53 -7.70 -22.62
N HIS A 176 15.68 -6.60 -23.34
CA HIS A 176 16.36 -6.62 -24.64
C HIS A 176 17.80 -7.01 -24.35
N LEU A 177 18.12 -8.29 -24.53
CA LEU A 177 19.49 -8.77 -24.51
C LEU A 177 20.21 -8.06 -25.66
N GLY A 178 20.96 -7.02 -25.32
CA GLY A 178 21.62 -6.15 -26.26
C GLY A 178 22.46 -6.98 -27.23
N ALA A 179 22.19 -6.82 -28.52
CA ALA A 179 23.14 -7.19 -29.55
C ALA A 179 24.41 -6.34 -29.30
N LEU A 180 25.44 -6.98 -28.75
CA LEU A 180 26.80 -6.48 -28.81
C LEU A 180 27.22 -6.46 -30.28
N THR A 181 26.91 -5.38 -31.00
CA THR A 181 27.61 -5.08 -32.24
C THR A 181 28.95 -4.48 -31.88
N ASN A 182 29.99 -5.30 -32.00
CA ASN A 182 31.38 -4.86 -32.09
C ASN A 182 31.49 -3.77 -33.15
N GLU A 183 31.75 -2.53 -32.74
CA GLU A 183 32.46 -1.58 -33.60
C GLU A 183 33.95 -1.74 -33.32
N SER A 184 34.63 -2.42 -34.24
CA SER A 184 36.09 -2.41 -34.35
C SER A 184 36.43 -1.56 -35.57
N SER A 185 37.19 -0.48 -35.33
CA SER A 185 37.92 0.24 -36.39
C SER A 185 39.01 -0.63 -37.02
#